data_AF-A0A8I2G5X1-F1
#
_entry.id   AF-A0A8I2G5X1-F1
#
_cell.length_a   1.000
_cell.length_b   1.000
_cell.length_c   1.000
_cell.angle_alpha   90.00
_cell.angle_beta   90.00
_cell.angle_gamma   90.00
#
_symmetry.space_group_name_H-M   'P 1'
#
loop_
_entity.id
_entity.type
_entity.pdbx_description
1 polymer ?
#
loop_
_entity_poly.entity_id
_entity_poly.type
_entity_poly.pdbx_seq_one_letter_code
_entity_poly.pdbx_strand_id
1 'polypeptide(L)'
;MGDFSRNTFNKLNHYVSVRMQQGVPLIDADWNEQEDIRKYELRTFLKWFVGNGVPKGNDGFRIVPLEGSDNDFIIKGGTEDEPG
;
A
#
# COMPACT_ATOMS: atom_id res chain seq x y z
N MET A 1 -7.45 -2.25 -22.22
CA MET A 1 -8.22 -3.51 -22.30
C MET A 1 -7.22 -4.62 -22.01
N GLY A 2 -7.16 -5.09 -20.76
CA GLY A 2 -6.23 -6.12 -20.33
C GLY A 2 -7.01 -7.38 -20.01
N ASP A 3 -6.65 -8.49 -20.65
CA ASP A 3 -7.23 -9.80 -20.41
C ASP A 3 -6.54 -10.39 -19.17
N PHE A 4 -7.03 -10.01 -17.99
CA PHE A 4 -6.49 -10.48 -16.72
C PHE A 4 -7.27 -11.70 -16.26
N SER A 5 -6.54 -12.71 -15.78
CA SER A 5 -7.13 -13.88 -15.14
C SER A 5 -7.92 -13.51 -13.88
N ARG A 6 -8.76 -14.45 -13.39
CA ARG A 6 -9.70 -14.21 -12.30
C ARG A 6 -8.96 -13.75 -11.03
N ASN A 7 -9.25 -12.54 -10.55
CA ASN A 7 -8.65 -12.01 -9.32
C ASN A 7 -9.32 -12.64 -8.09
N THR A 8 -8.56 -13.44 -7.36
CA THR A 8 -8.97 -14.12 -6.11
C THR A 8 -8.42 -13.46 -4.85
N PHE A 9 -7.60 -12.41 -4.99
CA PHE A 9 -6.96 -11.74 -3.86
C PHE A 9 -8.01 -11.02 -3.00
N ASN A 10 -8.08 -11.39 -1.72
CA ASN A 10 -8.87 -10.69 -0.72
C ASN A 10 -8.02 -10.41 0.53
N LYS A 11 -7.71 -9.13 0.73
CA LYS A 11 -6.94 -8.61 1.87
C LYS A 11 -7.52 -8.97 3.25
N LEU A 12 -8.82 -9.24 3.35
CA LEU A 12 -9.50 -9.59 4.62
C LEU A 12 -9.29 -11.05 5.02
N ASN A 13 -8.87 -11.90 4.09
CA ASN A 13 -8.67 -13.33 4.34
C ASN A 13 -7.30 -13.65 4.94
N HIS A 14 -6.41 -12.66 5.04
CA HIS A 14 -5.06 -12.80 5.63
C HIS A 14 -4.23 -13.97 5.06
N TYR A 15 -4.39 -14.27 3.77
CA TYR A 15 -3.56 -15.26 3.10
C TYR A 15 -2.12 -14.75 2.94
N VAL A 16 -1.15 -15.61 3.26
CA VAL A 16 0.29 -15.28 3.27
C VAL A 16 1.03 -15.84 2.04
N SER A 17 0.46 -16.86 1.38
CA SER A 17 1.10 -17.48 0.22
C SER A 17 0.13 -18.32 -0.60
N VAL A 18 0.29 -18.33 -1.92
CA VAL A 18 -0.34 -19.33 -2.81
C VAL A 18 0.42 -20.65 -2.70
N ARG A 19 -0.29 -21.77 -2.61
CA ARG A 19 0.27 -23.13 -2.47
C ARG A 19 0.03 -23.93 -3.74
N MET A 20 1.09 -24.47 -4.33
CA MET A 20 0.97 -25.34 -5.51
C MET A 20 0.56 -26.76 -5.10
N GLN A 21 -0.34 -27.35 -5.87
CA GLN A 21 -0.76 -28.74 -5.74
C GLN A 21 -0.28 -29.54 -6.95
N GLN A 22 0.20 -30.76 -6.70
CA GLN A 22 0.61 -31.65 -7.77
C GLN A 22 -0.58 -31.99 -8.67
N GLY A 23 -0.40 -31.85 -9.98
CA GLY A 23 -1.42 -32.17 -10.97
C GLY A 23 -2.40 -31.04 -11.29
N VAL A 24 -2.30 -29.89 -10.61
CA VAL A 24 -3.04 -28.67 -10.97
C VAL A 24 -2.15 -27.79 -11.86
N PRO A 25 -2.61 -27.39 -13.06
CA PRO A 25 -1.86 -26.47 -13.91
C PRO A 25 -1.66 -25.14 -13.18
N LEU A 26 -0.41 -24.67 -13.13
CA LEU A 26 -0.10 -23.33 -12.66
C LEU A 26 -0.62 -22.33 -13.72
N ILE A 27 -1.48 -21.42 -13.30
CA ILE A 27 -2.02 -20.37 -14.16
C ILE A 27 -1.50 -18.99 -13.74
N ASP A 28 -1.57 -18.03 -14.66
CA ASP A 28 -1.21 -16.62 -14.42
C ASP A 28 -1.89 -16.04 -13.15
N ALA A 29 -3.11 -16.49 -12.83
CA ALA A 29 -3.84 -16.06 -11.63
C ALA A 29 -3.08 -16.36 -10.33
N ASP A 30 -2.46 -17.54 -10.23
CA ASP A 30 -1.71 -17.96 -9.04
C ASP A 30 -0.47 -17.08 -8.84
N TRP A 31 0.17 -16.70 -9.95
CA TRP A 31 1.33 -15.81 -9.93
C TRP A 31 0.93 -14.38 -9.54
N ASN A 32 -0.14 -13.86 -10.13
CA ASN A 32 -0.67 -12.54 -9.82
C ASN A 32 -1.11 -12.45 -8.35
N GLU A 33 -1.79 -13.48 -7.83
CA GLU A 33 -2.21 -13.49 -6.43
C GLU A 33 -1.01 -13.54 -5.47
N GLN A 34 0.04 -14.32 -5.75
CA GLN A 34 1.24 -14.33 -4.92
C GLN A 34 1.94 -12.96 -4.91
N GLU A 35 1.97 -12.27 -6.05
CA GLU A 35 2.57 -10.94 -6.18
C GLU A 35 1.76 -9.87 -5.43
N ASP A 36 0.44 -9.94 -5.51
CA ASP A 36 -0.48 -9.06 -4.78
C ASP A 36 -0.39 -9.25 -3.26
N ILE A 37 -0.30 -10.50 -2.77
CA ILE A 37 -0.07 -10.79 -1.35
C ILE A 37 1.23 -10.15 -0.87
N ARG A 38 2.34 -10.31 -1.61
CA ARG A 38 3.64 -9.72 -1.25
C ARG A 38 3.60 -8.20 -1.24
N LYS A 39 3.01 -7.58 -2.27
CA LYS A 39 2.85 -6.12 -2.34
C LYS A 39 2.04 -5.59 -1.17
N TYR A 40 0.95 -6.26 -0.82
CA TYR A 40 0.11 -5.87 0.30
C TYR A 40 0.84 -5.99 1.64
N GLU A 41 1.57 -7.08 1.85
CA GLU A 41 2.38 -7.29 3.06
C GLU A 41 3.46 -6.21 3.19
N LEU A 42 4.21 -5.93 2.12
CA LEU A 42 5.26 -4.91 2.12
C LEU A 42 4.70 -3.51 2.40
N ARG A 43 3.58 -3.13 1.77
CA ARG A 43 2.94 -1.82 1.99
C ARG A 43 2.40 -1.69 3.41
N THR A 44 1.85 -2.78 3.94
CA THR A 44 1.33 -2.84 5.31
C THR A 44 2.48 -2.73 6.30
N PHE A 45 3.54 -3.51 6.11
CA PHE A 45 4.75 -3.45 6.93
C PHE A 45 5.37 -2.06 6.92
N LEU A 46 5.60 -1.46 5.75
CA LEU A 46 6.12 -0.10 5.62
C LEU A 46 5.22 0.91 6.34
N LYS A 47 3.90 0.83 6.15
CA LYS A 47 2.98 1.76 6.82
C LYS A 47 3.03 1.64 8.35
N TRP A 48 3.11 0.44 8.90
CA TRP A 48 3.10 0.24 10.35
C TRP A 48 4.46 0.47 11.02
N PHE A 49 5.57 0.11 10.35
CA PHE A 49 6.92 0.24 10.92
C PHE A 49 7.61 1.55 10.57
N VAL A 50 7.43 2.05 9.34
CA VAL A 50 8.06 3.31 8.88
C VAL A 50 7.12 4.49 9.09
N GLY A 51 5.81 4.24 9.21
CA GLY A 51 4.82 5.30 9.42
C GLY A 51 4.81 6.28 8.24
N ASN A 52 4.93 7.57 8.56
CA ASN A 52 4.95 8.66 7.58
C ASN A 52 6.34 8.87 6.96
N GLY A 53 7.37 8.11 7.39
CA GLY A 53 8.75 8.25 6.93
C GLY A 53 9.44 9.54 7.38
N VAL A 54 8.83 10.29 8.30
CA VAL A 54 9.33 11.56 8.82
C VAL A 54 9.96 11.31 10.20
N PRO A 55 11.26 11.61 10.40
CA PRO A 55 11.88 11.53 11.72
C PRO A 55 11.15 12.44 12.71
N LYS A 56 10.98 11.99 13.96
CA LYS A 56 10.37 12.79 15.01
C LYS A 56 11.07 14.15 15.13
N GLY A 57 10.29 15.23 15.04
CA GLY A 57 10.80 16.61 15.12
C GLY A 57 11.38 17.18 13.82
N ASN A 58 11.29 16.47 12.70
CA ASN A 58 11.76 16.96 11.40
C ASN A 58 10.69 16.82 10.31
N ASP A 59 9.50 17.36 10.57
CA ASP A 59 8.46 17.54 9.54
C ASP A 59 8.80 18.80 8.72
N GLY A 60 9.55 18.62 7.63
CA GLY A 60 10.04 19.76 6.83
C GLY A 60 8.94 20.44 6.03
N PHE A 61 7.98 19.67 5.50
CA PHE A 61 6.92 20.18 4.62
C PHE A 61 5.63 19.39 4.78
N ARG A 62 4.50 20.11 4.82
CA ARG A 62 3.16 19.54 4.95
C ARG A 62 2.27 20.01 3.80
N ILE A 63 1.59 19.06 3.15
CA ILE A 63 0.60 19.34 2.11
C ILE A 63 -0.77 19.40 2.78
N VAL A 64 -1.45 20.54 2.70
CA VAL A 64 -2.82 20.70 3.23
C VAL A 64 -3.76 21.19 2.11
N PRO A 65 -5.03 20.77 2.11
CA PRO A 65 -6.01 21.27 1.14
C PRO A 65 -6.18 22.78 1.30
N LEU A 66 -6.31 23.50 0.18
CA LEU A 66 -6.65 24.92 0.21
C LEU A 66 -8.16 25.05 0.49
N GLU A 67 -8.53 25.77 1.54
CA GLU A 67 -9.96 26.00 1.80
C GLU A 67 -10.58 26.83 0.68
N GLY A 68 -11.65 26.29 0.07
CA GLY A 68 -12.43 26.99 -0.95
C GLY A 68 -12.14 26.62 -2.40
N SER A 69 -11.26 25.66 -2.68
CA SER A 69 -11.05 25.11 -4.03
C SER A 69 -11.04 23.59 -4.06
N ASP A 70 -11.83 23.02 -4.97
CA ASP A 70 -11.76 21.59 -5.27
C ASP A 70 -10.50 21.32 -6.11
N ASN A 71 -9.66 20.39 -5.66
CA ASN A 71 -8.40 19.96 -6.28
C ASN A 71 -7.21 20.93 -6.18
N ASP A 72 -7.17 21.80 -5.16
CA ASP A 72 -5.98 22.63 -4.88
C ASP A 72 -5.38 22.32 -3.50
N PHE A 73 -4.09 22.58 -3.36
CA PHE A 73 -3.33 22.31 -2.14
C PHE A 73 -2.23 23.34 -1.93
N ILE A 74 -1.88 23.56 -0.66
CA ILE A 74 -0.77 24.43 -0.26
C ILE A 74 0.29 23.63 0.49
N ILE A 75 1.54 23.98 0.26
CA ILE A 75 2.70 23.40 0.92
C ILE A 75 3.14 24.36 2.03
N LYS A 76 3.02 23.93 3.29
CA LYS A 76 3.45 24.67 4.48
C LYS A 76 4.72 24.04 5.07
N GLY A 77 5.44 24.78 5.92
CA GLY A 77 6.45 24.17 6.79
C GLY A 77 5.76 23.20 7.76
N GLY A 78 6.35 22.03 7.99
CA GLY A 78 5.78 21.05 8.92
C GLY A 78 5.95 21.47 10.38
N THR A 79 5.30 20.72 11.28
CA THR A 79 5.22 21.04 12.72
C THR A 79 6.00 20.01 13.55
N GLU A 80 6.75 20.47 14.55
CA GLU A 80 7.60 19.62 15.41
C GLU A 80 6.81 18.67 16.34
N ASP A 81 5.48 18.85 16.44
CA ASP A 81 4.66 18.32 17.55
C ASP A 81 3.99 16.95 17.31
N GLU A 82 4.18 16.31 16.15
CA GLU A 82 3.55 14.99 15.90
C GLU A 82 4.48 13.81 16.27
N PRO A 83 3.99 12.81 17.04
CA PRO A 83 4.72 11.57 17.24
C PRO A 83 4.78 10.79 15.92
N GLY A 84 6.00 10.42 15.52
CA GLY A 84 6.28 9.54 14.38
C GLY A 84 5.87 8.09 14.60
#